data_AF-A0A7Y3KWQ1-F1
#
_entry.id   AF-A0A7Y3KWQ1-F1
#
_cell.length_a   1.000
_cell.length_b   1.000
_cell.length_c   1.000
_cell.angle_alpha   90.00
_cell.angle_beta   90.00
_cell.angle_gamma   90.00
#
_symmetry.space_group_name_H-M   'P 1'
#
loop_
_entity.id
_entity.type
_entity.pdbx_description
1 polymer ?
#
loop_
_entity_poly.entity_id
_entity_poly.type
_entity_poly.pdbx_seq_one_letter_code
_entity_poly.pdbx_strand_id
1 'polypeptide(L)'
;MPDSSAPFDEMAALSAQDLLAHHLATLLRWCAVHLAATPPDLSGAGLILDCADATIAAGADRLGPHHSLYDEALREARRALERAARR
;
A
#
# COMPACT_ATOMS: atom_id res chain seq x y z
N MET A 1 -15.27 29.76 -3.43
CA MET A 1 -14.30 28.68 -3.69
C MET A 1 -13.97 28.06 -2.35
N PRO A 2 -14.11 26.75 -2.15
CA PRO A 2 -13.64 26.12 -0.90
C PRO A 2 -12.14 26.37 -0.74
N ASP A 3 -11.70 26.60 0.49
CA ASP A 3 -10.30 26.89 0.80
C ASP A 3 -9.43 25.71 0.38
N SER A 4 -8.49 25.96 -0.53
CA SER A 4 -7.68 24.92 -1.17
C SER A 4 -6.66 24.29 -0.22
N SER A 5 -6.38 24.91 0.93
CA SER A 5 -5.40 24.41 1.91
C SER A 5 -5.99 23.41 2.91
N ALA A 6 -7.31 23.45 3.15
CA ALA A 6 -7.97 22.66 4.18
C ALA A 6 -7.62 21.15 4.19
N PRO A 7 -7.49 20.46 3.03
CA PRO A 7 -7.11 19.05 3.01
C PRO A 7 -5.69 18.79 3.54
N PHE A 8 -4.77 19.73 3.32
CA PHE A 8 -3.38 19.60 3.77
C PHE A 8 -3.23 19.99 5.25
N ASP A 9 -4.07 20.91 5.73
CA ASP A 9 -4.11 21.29 7.15
C ASP A 9 -4.56 20.11 8.04
N GLU A 10 -5.52 19.30 7.58
CA GLU A 10 -5.91 18.07 8.27
C GLU A 10 -4.79 17.01 8.27
N MET A 11 -4.04 16.90 7.18
CA MET A 11 -2.88 15.99 7.09
C MET A 11 -1.71 16.44 7.96
N ALA A 12 -1.54 17.75 8.19
CA ALA A 12 -0.46 18.30 9.01
C ALA A 12 -0.54 17.89 10.48
N ALA A 13 -1.72 17.45 10.96
CA ALA A 13 -1.92 16.93 12.30
C ALA A 13 -1.40 15.48 12.48
N LEU A 14 -1.10 14.77 11.39
CA LEU A 14 -0.64 13.38 11.40
C LEU A 14 0.90 13.30 11.39
N SER A 15 1.46 12.27 12.03
CA SER A 15 2.88 11.99 11.87
C SER A 15 3.19 11.50 10.45
N ALA A 16 4.41 11.71 9.98
CA ALA A 16 4.85 11.18 8.69
C ALA A 16 4.72 9.64 8.63
N GLN A 17 4.94 8.97 9.77
CA GLN A 17 4.74 7.53 9.91
C GLN A 17 3.27 7.14 9.72
N ASP A 18 2.33 7.89 10.32
CA ASP A 18 0.90 7.62 10.16
C ASP A 18 0.47 7.80 8.70
N LEU A 19 0.93 8.86 8.04
CA LEU A 19 0.63 9.10 6.63
C LEU A 19 1.13 7.97 5.74
N LEU A 20 2.37 7.51 5.96
CA LEU A 20 2.95 6.39 5.23
C LEU A 20 2.20 5.08 5.50
N ALA A 21 1.85 4.82 6.77
CA ALA A 21 1.07 3.64 7.15
C ALA A 21 -0.29 3.61 6.43
N HIS A 22 -1.00 4.74 6.44
CA HIS A 22 -2.29 4.88 5.76
C HIS A 22 -2.15 4.71 4.24
N HIS A 23 -1.09 5.25 3.64
CA HIS A 23 -0.83 5.11 2.22
C HIS A 23 -0.58 3.65 1.84
N LEU A 24 0.32 2.95 2.54
CA LEU A 24 0.61 1.54 2.32
C LEU A 24 -0.63 0.66 2.53
N ALA A 25 -1.38 0.88 3.62
CA ALA A 25 -2.64 0.17 3.86
C ALA A 25 -3.67 0.42 2.75
N THR A 26 -3.66 1.61 2.14
CA THR A 26 -4.52 1.91 1.00
C THR A 26 -4.08 1.13 -0.24
N LEU A 27 -2.79 1.12 -0.58
CA LEU A 27 -2.27 0.30 -1.69
C LEU A 27 -2.63 -1.18 -1.51
N LEU A 28 -2.42 -1.76 -0.32
CA LEU A 28 -2.77 -3.16 -0.08
C LEU A 28 -4.28 -3.44 -0.22
N ARG A 29 -5.15 -2.51 0.21
CA ARG A 29 -6.60 -2.60 -0.02
C ARG A 29 -6.95 -2.54 -1.51
N TRP A 30 -6.31 -1.67 -2.28
CA TRP A 30 -6.49 -1.62 -3.74
C TRP A 30 -6.05 -2.92 -4.41
N CYS A 31 -4.91 -3.49 -4.00
CA CYS A 31 -4.49 -4.81 -4.47
C CYS A 31 -5.60 -5.86 -4.22
N ALA A 32 -6.17 -5.88 -3.02
CA ALA A 32 -7.27 -6.80 -2.70
C ALA A 32 -8.51 -6.58 -3.59
N VAL A 33 -8.85 -5.34 -3.95
CA VAL A 33 -9.95 -5.02 -4.88
C VAL A 33 -9.69 -5.64 -6.26
N HIS A 34 -8.49 -5.47 -6.82
CA HIS A 34 -8.12 -6.06 -8.12
C HIS A 34 -8.14 -7.60 -8.08
N LEU A 35 -7.68 -8.20 -6.98
CA LEU A 35 -7.73 -9.65 -6.77
C LEU A 35 -9.15 -10.20 -6.61
N ALA A 36 -10.09 -9.40 -6.12
CA ALA A 36 -11.49 -9.77 -5.93
C ALA A 36 -12.35 -9.60 -7.20
N ALA A 37 -11.82 -8.98 -8.25
CA ALA A 37 -12.52 -8.84 -9.53
C ALA A 37 -12.79 -10.20 -10.21
N THR A 38 -13.73 -10.24 -11.16
CA THR A 38 -14.06 -11.45 -11.93
C THR A 38 -14.04 -11.17 -13.45
N PRO A 39 -13.07 -11.74 -14.21
CA PRO A 39 -11.90 -12.49 -13.70
C PRO A 39 -10.96 -11.58 -12.87
N PRO A 40 -10.11 -12.14 -11.99
CA PRO A 40 -9.16 -11.37 -11.21
C PRO A 40 -8.23 -10.53 -12.10
N ASP A 41 -8.02 -9.27 -11.74
CA ASP A 41 -7.06 -8.40 -12.43
C ASP A 41 -5.67 -8.58 -11.82
N LEU A 42 -4.96 -9.61 -12.28
CA LEU A 42 -3.62 -9.95 -11.79
C LEU A 42 -2.58 -8.87 -12.13
N SER A 43 -2.73 -8.19 -13.28
CA SER A 43 -1.80 -7.16 -13.71
C SER A 43 -1.93 -5.90 -12.86
N GLY A 44 -3.17 -5.45 -12.61
CA GLY A 44 -3.45 -4.32 -11.72
C GLY A 44 -3.00 -4.61 -10.28
N ALA A 45 -3.33 -5.79 -9.77
CA ALA A 45 -2.87 -6.22 -8.44
C ALA A 45 -1.34 -6.26 -8.33
N GLY A 46 -0.65 -6.78 -9.35
CA GLY A 46 0.82 -6.80 -9.41
C GLY A 46 1.45 -5.42 -9.37
N LEU A 47 0.97 -4.49 -10.22
CA LEU A 47 1.45 -3.11 -10.26
C LEU A 47 1.34 -2.42 -8.89
N ILE A 48 0.22 -2.60 -8.20
CA ILE A 48 0.00 -2.01 -6.87
C ILE A 48 1.01 -2.55 -5.84
N LEU A 49 1.31 -3.85 -5.88
CA LEU A 49 2.31 -4.45 -4.99
C LEU A 49 3.72 -3.96 -5.30
N ASP A 50 4.06 -3.78 -6.57
CA ASP A 50 5.38 -3.28 -6.95
C ASP A 50 5.59 -1.81 -6.51
N CYS A 51 4.54 -0.98 -6.58
CA CYS A 51 4.56 0.36 -6.02
C CYS A 51 4.72 0.37 -4.49
N ALA A 52 4.02 -0.53 -3.79
CA ALA A 52 4.14 -0.65 -2.34
C ALA A 52 5.56 -1.08 -1.93
N ASP A 53 6.13 -2.06 -2.65
CA ASP A 53 7.51 -2.53 -2.46
C ASP A 53 8.54 -1.41 -2.64
N ALA A 54 8.43 -0.67 -3.75
CA ALA A 54 9.32 0.46 -4.02
C ALA A 54 9.25 1.54 -2.92
N THR A 55 8.05 1.80 -2.39
CA THR A 55 7.85 2.78 -1.30
C THR A 55 8.52 2.30 -0.01
N ILE A 56 8.34 1.04 0.36
CA ILE A 56 8.95 0.46 1.57
C ILE A 56 10.48 0.46 1.44
N ALA A 57 11.00 0.01 0.30
CA ALA A 57 12.43 -0.04 0.02
C ALA A 57 13.10 1.34 0.09
N ALA A 58 12.45 2.39 -0.46
CA ALA A 58 12.97 3.75 -0.42
C ALA A 58 13.05 4.33 1.00
N GLY A 59 12.21 3.85 1.92
CA GLY A 59 12.13 4.32 3.30
C GLY A 59 12.84 3.43 4.32
N ALA A 60 13.42 2.29 3.91
CA ALA A 60 13.79 1.20 4.82
C ALA A 60 14.62 1.65 6.04
N ASP A 61 15.69 2.41 5.82
CA ASP A 61 16.57 2.91 6.91
C ASP A 61 15.84 3.84 7.89
N ARG A 62 14.81 4.56 7.43
CA ARG A 62 14.03 5.52 8.22
C ARG A 62 12.81 4.90 8.89
N LEU A 63 12.32 3.78 8.35
CA LEU A 63 11.20 3.02 8.91
C LEU A 63 11.63 2.22 10.14
N GLY A 64 12.91 1.86 10.23
CA GLY A 64 13.49 1.19 11.38
C GLY A 64 12.69 -0.06 11.77
N PRO A 65 12.25 -0.22 13.03
CA PRO A 65 11.51 -1.40 13.48
C PRO A 65 10.18 -1.66 12.75
N HIS A 66 9.56 -0.63 12.14
CA HIS A 66 8.29 -0.78 11.44
C HIS A 66 8.44 -1.39 10.05
N HIS A 67 9.66 -1.39 9.49
CA HIS A 67 9.94 -1.96 8.17
C HIS A 67 9.49 -3.43 8.06
N SER A 68 9.76 -4.24 9.08
CA SER A 68 9.39 -5.66 9.10
C SER A 68 7.89 -5.91 9.04
N LEU A 69 7.08 -5.02 9.62
CA LEU A 69 5.62 -5.10 9.56
C LEU A 69 5.11 -4.87 8.14
N TYR A 70 5.66 -3.86 7.45
CA TYR A 70 5.28 -3.56 6.07
C TYR A 70 5.73 -4.65 5.10
N ASP A 71 6.95 -5.18 5.29
CA ASP A 71 7.49 -6.27 4.50
C ASP A 71 6.65 -7.55 4.66
N GLU A 72 6.20 -7.89 5.88
CA GLU A 72 5.34 -9.06 6.07
C GLU A 72 3.96 -8.88 5.42
N ALA A 73 3.35 -7.70 5.56
CA ALA A 73 2.07 -7.40 4.90
C ALA A 73 2.19 -7.49 3.36
N LEU A 74 3.31 -7.01 2.79
CA LEU A 74 3.59 -7.10 1.37
C LEU A 74 3.75 -8.56 0.92
N ARG A 75 4.45 -9.40 1.69
CA ARG A 75 4.58 -10.83 1.39
C ARG A 75 3.24 -11.55 1.43
N GLU A 76 2.38 -11.26 2.40
CA GLU A 76 1.03 -11.82 2.47
C GLU A 76 0.22 -11.49 1.22
N ALA A 77 0.28 -10.24 0.75
CA ALA A 77 -0.41 -9.81 -0.44
C ALA A 77 0.19 -10.43 -1.72
N ARG A 78 1.52 -10.55 -1.83
CA ARG A 78 2.17 -11.29 -2.94
C ARG A 78 1.74 -12.77 -2.96
N ARG A 79 1.67 -13.44 -1.81
CA ARG A 79 1.13 -14.80 -1.70
C ARG A 79 -0.33 -14.88 -2.14
N ALA A 80 -1.15 -13.86 -1.88
CA ALA A 80 -2.53 -13.81 -2.34
C ALA A 80 -2.63 -13.70 -3.88
N LEU A 81 -1.80 -12.84 -4.48
CA LEU A 81 -1.68 -12.72 -5.94
C LEU A 81 -1.26 -14.05 -6.58
N GLU A 82 -0.23 -14.70 -6.05
CA GLU A 82 0.22 -16.01 -6.54
C GLU A 82 -0.86 -17.09 -6.46
N ARG A 83 -1.67 -17.09 -5.39
CA ARG A 83 -2.82 -18.01 -5.28
C ARG A 83 -3.88 -17.70 -6.31
N ALA A 84 -4.16 -16.43 -6.58
CA ALA A 84 -5.14 -16.02 -7.58
C ALA A 84 -4.68 -16.41 -9.00
N ALA A 85 -3.39 -16.30 -9.30
CA ALA A 85 -2.81 -16.66 -10.59
C ALA A 85 -2.84 -18.16 -10.92
N ARG A 86 -3.11 -19.02 -9.94
CA ARG A 86 -3.19 -20.49 -10.09
C ARG A 86 -4.62 -21.01 -10.20
N ARG A 87 -5.63 -20.14 -10.07
CA ARG A 87 -7.06 -20.48 -10.21
C ARG A 87 -7.48 -20.45 -11.67
#